data_AF-A0A100HIW2-F1
#
_entry.id   AF-A0A100HIW2-F1
#
_cell.length_a   1.000
_cell.length_b   1.000
_cell.length_c   1.000
_cell.angle_alpha   90.00
_cell.angle_beta   90.00
_cell.angle_gamma   90.00
#
_symmetry.space_group_name_H-M   'P 1'
#
loop_
_entity.id
_entity.type
_entity.pdbx_description
1 polymer ?
#
loop_
_entity_poly.entity_id
_entity_poly.type
_entity_poly.pdbx_seq_one_letter_code
_entity_poly.pdbx_strand_id
1 'polypeptide(L)'
;MARVTAAGLPPVKAPWIVGRPALLEHAAADYLNELARQRPWTRARAEDLLDSLEAYLGEPAPLLAYTRLTGEAWLRTLPEQERAEAADLLSDFRAYLRDWGWLDHARPVNQPD
;
A
#
# COMPACT_ATOMS: atom_id res chain seq x y z
N MET A 1 15.84 -3.75 42.51
CA MET A 1 14.80 -4.39 41.67
C MET A 1 14.76 -3.64 40.34
N ALA A 2 15.32 -4.22 39.29
CA ALA A 2 15.42 -3.59 37.97
C ALA A 2 14.12 -3.82 37.17
N ARG A 3 13.52 -2.73 36.66
CA ARG A 3 12.43 -2.77 35.69
C ARG A 3 13.00 -3.21 34.34
N VAL A 4 12.50 -4.33 33.82
CA VAL A 4 12.69 -4.70 32.42
C VAL A 4 11.89 -3.72 31.58
N THR A 5 12.58 -2.78 30.94
CA THR A 5 12.04 -1.93 29.89
C THR A 5 11.80 -2.79 28.65
N ALA A 6 10.56 -2.88 28.20
CA ALA A 6 10.20 -3.46 26.91
C ALA A 6 10.98 -2.72 25.81
N ALA A 7 11.93 -3.42 25.19
CA ALA A 7 12.63 -2.93 24.02
C ALA A 7 11.61 -2.79 22.88
N GLY A 8 11.47 -1.58 22.36
CA GLY A 8 10.63 -1.28 21.22
C GLY A 8 11.01 -2.17 20.04
N LEU A 9 10.02 -2.85 19.48
CA LEU A 9 10.14 -3.48 18.18
C LEU A 9 10.56 -2.39 17.17
N PRO A 10 11.53 -2.65 16.28
CA PRO A 10 11.80 -1.73 15.19
C PRO A 10 10.50 -1.52 14.38
N PRO A 11 10.24 -0.32 13.81
CA PRO A 11 9.18 -0.18 12.83
C PRO A 11 9.47 -1.19 11.73
N VAL A 12 8.52 -2.10 11.47
CA VAL A 12 8.61 -3.07 10.38
C VAL A 12 8.79 -2.27 9.09
N LYS A 13 10.03 -2.14 8.63
CA LYS A 13 10.32 -1.67 7.27
C LYS A 13 9.85 -2.74 6.30
N ALA A 14 9.39 -2.32 5.11
CA ALA A 14 8.89 -3.19 4.05
C ALA A 14 9.72 -4.48 3.93
N PRO A 15 9.09 -5.65 3.72
CA PRO A 15 9.79 -6.93 3.66
C PRO A 15 10.89 -6.91 2.59
N TRP A 16 11.99 -7.62 2.83
CA TRP A 16 13.09 -7.77 1.89
C TRP A 16 12.63 -8.55 0.65
N ILE A 17 12.19 -7.84 -0.40
CA ILE A 17 11.86 -8.44 -1.69
C ILE A 17 13.16 -8.63 -2.47
N VAL A 18 13.76 -9.82 -2.39
CA VAL A 18 15.00 -10.15 -3.10
C VAL A 18 14.68 -10.47 -4.57
N GLY A 19 15.14 -9.63 -5.50
CA GLY A 19 15.21 -9.92 -6.94
C GLY A 19 13.89 -9.95 -7.73
N ARG A 20 12.78 -9.46 -7.16
CA ARG A 20 11.48 -9.32 -7.83
C ARG A 20 10.92 -7.91 -7.66
N PRO A 21 10.11 -7.39 -8.60
CA PRO A 21 9.44 -6.11 -8.40
C PRO A 21 8.54 -6.18 -7.16
N ALA A 22 8.56 -5.13 -6.34
CA ALA A 22 7.56 -4.98 -5.28
C ALA A 22 6.17 -4.99 -5.90
N LEU A 23 5.25 -5.79 -5.36
CA LEU A 23 3.88 -5.92 -5.86
C LEU A 23 2.93 -5.05 -5.06
N LEU A 24 1.84 -4.63 -5.71
CA LEU A 24 0.78 -3.84 -5.09
C LEU A 24 0.11 -4.61 -3.96
N GLU A 25 -0.28 -5.88 -4.18
CA GLU A 25 -0.86 -6.76 -3.16
C GLU A 25 -0.07 -6.80 -1.85
N HIS A 26 1.27 -6.81 -1.92
CA HIS A 26 2.12 -6.88 -0.71
C HIS A 26 2.05 -5.59 0.10
N ALA A 27 2.08 -4.44 -0.58
CA ALA A 27 1.97 -3.15 0.08
C ALA A 27 0.54 -2.90 0.60
N ALA A 28 -0.47 -3.35 -0.16
CA ALA A 28 -1.87 -3.32 0.24
C ALA A 28 -2.12 -4.18 1.48
N ALA A 29 -1.59 -5.39 1.54
CA ALA A 29 -1.73 -6.27 2.71
C ALA A 29 -1.13 -5.67 3.99
N ASP A 30 0.05 -5.03 3.90
CA ASP A 30 0.66 -4.38 5.06
C ASP A 30 -0.16 -3.14 5.50
N TYR A 31 -0.57 -2.32 4.54
CA TYR A 31 -1.48 -1.19 4.80
C TYR A 31 -2.79 -1.63 5.46
N LEU A 32 -3.44 -2.70 4.97
CA LEU A 32 -4.69 -3.20 5.54
C LEU A 32 -4.52 -3.75 6.95
N ASN A 33 -3.36 -4.35 7.25
CA ASN A 33 -3.04 -4.78 8.61
C ASN A 33 -2.87 -3.59 9.55
N GLU A 34 -2.23 -2.51 9.10
CA GLU A 34 -2.10 -1.29 9.89
C GLU A 34 -3.46 -0.57 10.05
N LEU A 35 -4.24 -0.48 8.97
CA LEU A 35 -5.59 0.08 8.98
C LEU A 35 -6.48 -0.68 9.96
N ALA A 36 -6.42 -2.01 9.99
CA ALA A 36 -7.22 -2.85 10.88
C ALA A 36 -6.90 -2.61 12.38
N ARG A 37 -5.67 -2.22 12.72
CA ARG A 37 -5.29 -1.86 14.10
C ARG A 37 -5.93 -0.54 14.55
N GLN A 38 -6.11 0.40 13.63
CA GLN A 38 -6.60 1.75 13.94
C GLN A 38 -8.12 1.87 13.75
N ARG A 39 -8.64 1.27 12.67
CA ARG A 39 -10.00 1.41 12.16
C ARG A 39 -10.49 0.06 11.60
N PRO A 40 -10.75 -0.96 12.45
CA PRO A 40 -11.10 -2.30 11.99
C PRO A 40 -12.36 -2.35 11.12
N TRP A 41 -13.32 -1.45 11.34
CA TRP A 41 -14.57 -1.40 10.57
C TRP A 41 -14.40 -0.93 9.12
N THR A 42 -13.27 -0.30 8.76
CA THR A 42 -13.02 0.14 7.37
C THR A 42 -12.20 -0.85 6.56
N ARG A 43 -11.64 -1.90 7.20
CA ARG A 43 -10.69 -2.81 6.55
C ARG A 43 -11.30 -3.50 5.33
N ALA A 44 -12.45 -4.15 5.49
CA ALA A 44 -13.06 -4.94 4.41
C ALA A 44 -13.34 -4.06 3.18
N ARG A 45 -13.84 -2.85 3.41
CA ARG A 45 -14.12 -1.93 2.32
C ARG A 45 -12.85 -1.43 1.61
N ALA A 46 -11.79 -1.18 2.37
CA ALA A 46 -10.49 -0.80 1.80
C ALA A 46 -9.86 -1.96 1.01
N GLU A 47 -10.05 -3.20 1.46
CA GLU A 47 -9.61 -4.43 0.77
C GLU A 47 -10.29 -4.56 -0.60
N ASP A 48 -11.64 -4.51 -0.66
CA ASP A 48 -12.39 -4.53 -1.92
C ASP A 48 -11.93 -3.46 -2.93
N LEU A 49 -11.68 -2.23 -2.44
CA LEU A 49 -11.24 -1.12 -3.29
C LEU A 49 -9.80 -1.30 -3.79
N LEU A 50 -8.89 -1.82 -2.96
CA LEU A 50 -7.50 -2.07 -3.35
C LEU A 50 -7.39 -3.28 -4.30
N ASP A 51 -8.18 -4.32 -4.10
CA ASP A 51 -8.27 -5.45 -5.02
C ASP A 51 -8.82 -5.00 -6.38
N SER A 52 -9.85 -4.15 -6.39
CA SER A 52 -10.36 -3.54 -7.63
C SER A 52 -9.31 -2.68 -8.35
N LEU A 53 -8.50 -1.92 -7.61
CA LEU A 53 -7.40 -1.14 -8.16
C LEU A 53 -6.34 -2.06 -8.77
N GLU A 54 -5.98 -3.15 -8.10
CA GLU A 54 -5.01 -4.13 -8.60
C GLU A 54 -5.49 -4.78 -9.90
N ALA A 55 -6.74 -5.24 -9.93
CA ALA A 55 -7.35 -5.79 -11.13
C ALA A 55 -7.35 -4.79 -12.30
N TYR A 56 -7.57 -3.49 -12.02
CA TYR A 56 -7.50 -2.42 -13.03
C TYR A 56 -6.09 -2.22 -13.59
N LEU A 57 -5.06 -2.36 -12.75
CA LEU A 57 -3.65 -2.20 -13.15
C LEU A 57 -3.07 -3.45 -13.83
N GLY A 58 -3.74 -4.59 -13.71
CA GLY A 58 -3.34 -5.88 -14.27
C GLY A 58 -2.63 -6.74 -13.22
N GLU A 59 -3.33 -7.76 -12.74
CA GLU A 59 -2.91 -8.61 -11.62
C GLU A 59 -1.96 -9.74 -12.08
N PRO A 60 -0.80 -9.96 -11.41
CA PRO A 60 -0.27 -9.20 -10.27
C PRO A 60 0.31 -7.84 -10.71
N ALA A 61 -0.10 -6.76 -10.03
CA ALA A 61 0.33 -5.43 -10.41
C ALA A 61 1.68 -5.08 -9.74
N PRO A 62 2.72 -4.68 -10.50
CA PRO A 62 3.90 -4.08 -9.90
C PRO A 62 3.50 -2.82 -9.12
N LEU A 63 4.05 -2.62 -7.92
CA LEU A 63 3.78 -1.43 -7.10
C LEU A 63 4.10 -0.14 -7.87
N LEU A 64 5.09 -0.15 -8.75
CA LEU A 64 5.43 0.99 -9.60
C LEU A 64 4.40 1.29 -10.70
N ALA A 65 3.48 0.37 -11.01
CA ALA A 65 2.33 0.64 -11.86
C ALA A 65 1.28 1.52 -11.15
N TYR A 66 1.27 1.50 -9.81
CA TYR A 66 0.48 2.45 -9.02
C TYR A 66 1.17 3.81 -8.99
N THR A 67 0.61 4.75 -9.76
CA THR A 67 1.01 6.15 -9.84
C THR A 67 -0.19 7.02 -9.52
N ARG A 68 0.05 8.33 -9.28
CA ARG A 68 -1.06 9.28 -9.13
C ARG A 68 -1.99 9.25 -10.34
N LEU A 69 -1.43 9.19 -11.54
CA LEU A 69 -2.20 9.20 -12.79
C LEU A 69 -3.05 7.95 -12.95
N THR A 70 -2.49 6.77 -12.64
CA THR A 70 -3.22 5.51 -12.77
C THR A 70 -4.30 5.36 -11.69
N GLY A 71 -4.05 5.86 -10.46
CA GLY A 71 -5.09 5.98 -9.44
C GLY A 71 -6.24 6.92 -9.84
N GLU A 72 -5.93 8.11 -10.38
CA GLU A 72 -6.95 9.04 -10.89
C GLU A 72 -7.73 8.45 -12.08
N ALA A 73 -7.08 7.62 -12.91
CA ALA A 73 -7.73 6.93 -14.01
C ALA A 73 -8.71 5.85 -13.49
N TRP A 74 -8.32 5.05 -12.51
CA TRP A 74 -9.19 4.09 -11.85
C TRP A 74 -10.38 4.76 -11.13
N LEU A 75 -10.18 5.88 -10.42
CA LEU A 75 -11.30 6.59 -9.78
C LEU A 75 -12.42 6.97 -10.77
N ARG A 76 -12.06 7.26 -12.03
CA ARG A 76 -13.04 7.58 -13.09
C ARG A 76 -13.85 6.37 -13.56
N THR A 77 -13.39 5.14 -13.31
CA THR A 77 -14.13 3.92 -13.64
C THR A 77 -15.16 3.55 -12.58
N LEU A 78 -15.04 4.11 -11.36
CA LEU A 78 -15.96 3.82 -10.27
C LEU A 78 -17.30 4.58 -10.40
N PRO A 79 -18.38 4.02 -9.84
CA PRO A 79 -19.64 4.73 -9.61
C PRO A 79 -19.42 6.01 -8.78
N GLU A 80 -20.15 7.08 -9.11
CA GLU A 80 -19.97 8.41 -8.50
C GLU A 80 -20.01 8.37 -6.96
N GLN A 81 -20.94 7.60 -6.41
CA GLN A 81 -21.12 7.40 -4.97
C GLN A 81 -19.90 6.78 -4.25
N GLU A 82 -19.05 6.05 -4.95
CA GLU A 82 -17.86 5.40 -4.39
C GLU A 82 -16.58 6.24 -4.57
N ARG A 83 -16.60 7.24 -5.46
CA ARG A 83 -15.39 8.00 -5.84
C ARG A 83 -14.78 8.78 -4.69
N ALA A 84 -15.61 9.37 -3.83
CA ALA A 84 -15.11 10.17 -2.71
C ALA A 84 -14.37 9.30 -1.71
N GLU A 85 -15.00 8.20 -1.27
CA GLU A 85 -14.39 7.22 -0.36
C GLU A 85 -13.11 6.61 -0.95
N ALA A 86 -13.15 6.22 -2.23
CA ALA A 86 -11.99 5.67 -2.92
C ALA A 86 -10.85 6.71 -3.05
N ALA A 87 -11.17 7.98 -3.27
CA ALA A 87 -10.16 9.04 -3.34
C ALA A 87 -9.48 9.29 -2.00
N ASP A 88 -10.25 9.30 -0.90
CA ASP A 88 -9.70 9.37 0.46
C ASP A 88 -8.78 8.17 0.75
N LEU A 89 -9.24 6.95 0.40
CA LEU A 89 -8.43 5.74 0.53
C LEU A 89 -7.10 5.84 -0.24
N LEU A 90 -7.12 6.26 -1.51
CA LEU A 90 -5.89 6.41 -2.29
C LEU A 90 -4.93 7.45 -1.70
N SER A 91 -5.48 8.51 -1.11
CA SER A 91 -4.69 9.54 -0.42
C SER A 91 -3.99 8.97 0.80
N ASP A 92 -4.72 8.30 1.71
CA ASP A 92 -4.17 7.62 2.89
C ASP A 92 -3.13 6.56 2.48
N PHE A 93 -3.47 5.71 1.50
CA PHE A 93 -2.59 4.65 1.04
C PHE A 93 -1.29 5.21 0.44
N ARG A 94 -1.37 6.28 -0.36
CA ARG A 94 -0.18 6.92 -0.92
C ARG A 94 0.70 7.58 0.14
N ALA A 95 0.09 8.18 1.17
CA ALA A 95 0.83 8.68 2.32
C ALA A 95 1.56 7.53 3.02
N TYR A 96 0.86 6.42 3.30
CA TYR A 96 1.46 5.22 3.88
C TYR A 96 2.64 4.70 3.05
N LEU A 97 2.50 4.54 1.73
CA LEU A 97 3.60 4.06 0.88
C LEU A 97 4.84 4.95 0.93
N ARG A 98 4.65 6.26 1.04
CA ARG A 98 5.75 7.24 1.16
C ARG A 98 6.39 7.16 2.53
N ASP A 99 5.59 7.24 3.59
CA ASP A 99 6.06 7.29 4.98
C ASP A 99 6.78 6.00 5.40
N TRP A 100 6.41 4.86 4.82
CA TRP A 100 7.04 3.57 5.06
C TRP A 100 8.10 3.17 4.02
N GLY A 101 8.39 4.05 3.05
CA GLY A 101 9.47 3.86 2.08
C GLY A 101 9.22 2.80 1.00
N TRP A 102 7.98 2.32 0.83
CA TRP A 102 7.62 1.29 -0.15
C TRP A 102 8.03 1.65 -1.59
N LEU A 103 7.84 2.91 -1.98
CA LEU A 103 8.21 3.38 -3.32
C LEU A 103 9.72 3.48 -3.54
N ASP A 104 10.48 3.72 -2.47
CA ASP A 104 11.95 3.74 -2.53
C ASP A 104 12.49 2.32 -2.68
N HIS A 105 11.96 1.38 -1.89
CA HIS A 105 12.28 -0.04 -1.98
C HIS A 105 11.88 -0.68 -3.32
N ALA A 106 10.82 -0.20 -3.96
CA ALA A 106 10.36 -0.71 -5.25
C ALA A 106 11.24 -0.27 -6.44
N ARG A 107 12.08 0.74 -6.28
CA ARG A 107 13.01 1.16 -7.33
C ARG A 107 14.14 0.14 -7.45
N PRO A 108 14.49 -0.31 -8.67
CA PRO A 108 15.64 -1.18 -8.87
C PRO A 108 16.91 -0.45 -8.40
N VAL A 109 17.61 -1.04 -7.42
CA VAL A 109 18.74 -0.37 -6.74
C VAL A 109 20.06 -0.45 -7.50
N ASN A 110 20.17 -1.25 -8.56
CA ASN A 110 21.35 -1.32 -9.42
C ASN A 110 20.99 -2.00 -10.75
N GLN A 111 20.96 -1.26 -11.85
CA GLN A 111 21.34 -1.83 -13.15
C GLN A 111 22.78 -1.39 -13.39
N PRO A 112 23.78 -2.29 -13.35
CA PRO A 112 25.07 -1.97 -13.94
C PRO A 112 24.88 -1.75 -15.44
N ASP A 113 25.61 -0.78 -15.99
CA ASP A 113 25.83 -0.60 -17.44
C ASP A 113 26.35 -1.89 -18.09
#